data_AF-A0A967U522-F1
#
_entry.id   AF-A0A967U522-F1
#
_cell.length_a   1.000
_cell.length_b   1.000
_cell.length_c   1.000
_cell.angle_alpha   90.00
_cell.angle_beta   90.00
_cell.angle_gamma   90.00
#
_symmetry.space_group_name_H-M   'P 1'
#
loop_
_entity.id
_entity.type
_entity.pdbx_description
1 polymer ?
#
loop_
_entity_poly.entity_id
_entity_poly.type
_entity_poly.pdbx_seq_one_letter_code
_entity_poly.pdbx_strand_id
1 'polypeptide(L)' 'DWDLARRLHLALYPLNKALFLEPNPMPLKAALNALWEPVGDPRLPLVPASDDTVKAVKEALTVAQAV' A
#
# COMPACT_ATOMS: atom_id res chain seq x y z
N ASP A 1 -22.42 -2.94 -11.86
CA ASP A 1 -21.97 -2.02 -12.91
C ASP A 1 -20.50 -2.31 -13.21
N TRP A 2 -20.22 -2.85 -14.40
CA TRP A 2 -18.86 -3.26 -14.80
C TRP A 2 -17.96 -2.07 -15.17
N ASP A 3 -18.53 -0.96 -15.63
CA ASP A 3 -17.76 0.22 -16.00
C ASP A 3 -17.28 0.96 -14.77
N LEU A 4 -18.16 1.09 -13.76
CA LEU A 4 -17.76 1.58 -12.45
C LEU A 4 -16.67 0.71 -11.82
N ALA A 5 -16.83 -0.62 -11.86
CA ALA A 5 -15.82 -1.54 -11.33
C ALA A 5 -14.46 -1.39 -12.02
N ARG A 6 -14.44 -1.25 -13.36
CA ARG A 6 -13.21 -1.04 -14.12
C ARG A 6 -12.54 0.29 -13.76
N ARG A 7 -13.32 1.37 -13.62
CA ARG A 7 -12.78 2.68 -13.21
C ARG A 7 -12.11 2.61 -11.84
N LEU A 8 -12.78 2.02 -10.85
CA LEU A 8 -12.23 1.86 -9.50
C LEU A 8 -11.01 0.94 -9.48
N HIS A 9 -11.04 -0.17 -10.23
CA HIS A 9 -9.89 -1.06 -10.35
C HIS A 9 -8.66 -0.32 -10.87
N LEU A 10 -8.79 0.44 -11.96
CA LEU A 10 -7.68 1.18 -12.55
C LEU A 10 -7.13 2.25 -11.59
N ALA A 11 -8.00 2.91 -10.83
CA ALA A 11 -7.61 3.87 -9.80
C ALA A 11 -6.82 3.23 -8.65
N LEU A 12 -7.24 2.04 -8.20
CA LEU A 12 -6.60 1.31 -7.11
C LEU A 12 -5.39 0.49 -7.55
N TYR A 13 -5.23 0.24 -8.84
CA TYR A 13 -4.20 -0.65 -9.38
C TYR A 13 -2.77 -0.24 -8.97
N PRO A 14 -2.36 1.04 -9.04
CA PRO A 14 -1.04 1.46 -8.58
C PRO A 14 -0.82 1.15 -7.09
N LEU A 15 -1.83 1.39 -6.25
CA LEU A 15 -1.76 1.11 -4.81
C LEU A 15 -1.65 -0.39 -4.55
N ASN A 16 -2.44 -1.20 -5.25
CA ASN A 16 -2.35 -2.66 -5.17
C ASN A 16 -0.96 -3.17 -5.61
N LYS A 17 -0.33 -2.55 -6.60
CA LYS A 17 1.04 -2.93 -7.02
C LYS A 17 2.07 -2.53 -5.97
N ALA A 18 1.96 -1.32 -5.40
CA ALA A 18 2.86 -0.83 -4.37
C ALA A 18 2.82 -1.67 -3.08
N LEU A 19 1.61 -2.09 -2.66
CA LEU A 19 1.41 -2.94 -1.47
C LEU A 19 2.01 -4.35 -1.60
N PHE A 20 2.50 -4.73 -2.77
CA PHE A 20 3.12 -6.04 -3.06
C PHE A 20 4.54 -5.92 -3.63
N LEU A 21 5.20 -4.76 -3.50
CA LEU A 21 6.62 -4.62 -3.83
C LEU A 21 7.52 -5.48 -2.92
N GLU A 22 7.08 -5.68 -1.68
CA GLU A 22 7.64 -6.66 -0.75
C GLU A 22 6.51 -7.58 -0.24
N PRO A 23 6.83 -8.77 0.32
CA PRO A 23 5.79 -9.69 0.75
C PRO A 23 4.80 -9.08 1.77
N ASN A 24 3.52 -9.31 1.54
CA ASN A 24 2.45 -8.92 2.46
C ASN A 24 2.61 -9.65 3.82
N PRO A 25 2.40 -9.01 4.98
CA PRO A 25 1.87 -7.65 5.19
C PRO A 25 2.90 -6.55 5.42
N MET A 26 4.16 -6.74 5.03
CA MET A 26 5.24 -5.80 5.36
C MET A 26 4.99 -4.38 4.79
N PRO A 27 4.64 -4.19 3.50
CA PRO A 27 4.35 -2.86 2.95
C PRO A 27 3.14 -2.19 3.61
N LEU A 28 2.08 -2.95 3.85
CA LEU A 28 0.85 -2.43 4.46
C LEU A 28 1.11 -1.95 5.88
N LYS A 29 1.76 -2.77 6.73
CA LYS A 29 2.05 -2.38 8.12
C LYS A 29 2.98 -1.17 8.18
N ALA A 30 4.03 -1.14 7.36
CA ALA A 30 4.96 -0.01 7.31
C ALA A 30 4.26 1.29 6.86
N ALA A 31 3.41 1.23 5.84
CA ALA A 31 2.64 2.37 5.39
C ALA A 31 1.62 2.86 6.44
N LEU A 32 0.94 1.96 7.16
CA LEU A 32 0.01 2.34 8.23
C LEU A 32 0.75 3.03 9.39
N ASN A 33 1.90 2.49 9.81
CA ASN A 33 2.76 3.12 10.83
C ASN A 33 3.22 4.53 10.43
N ALA A 34 3.49 4.75 9.14
CA ALA A 34 4.04 6.02 8.64
C ALA A 34 2.97 7.08 8.29
N LEU A 35 1.79 6.65 7.84
CA LEU A 35 0.77 7.54 7.25
C LEU A 35 -0.50 7.65 8.09
N TRP A 36 -0.68 6.78 9.09
CA TRP A 36 -1.89 6.76 9.91
C TRP A 36 -1.58 6.58 11.40
N GLU A 37 -1.70 5.36 11.92
CA GLU A 37 -1.59 5.04 13.34
C GLU A 37 -0.63 3.85 13.55
N PRO A 38 0.07 3.78 14.69
CA PRO A 38 0.95 2.66 14.99
C PRO A 38 0.21 1.32 15.07
N VAL A 39 0.56 0.38 14.18
CA VAL A 39 0.09 -1.02 14.13
C VAL A 39 1.18 -2.03 14.50
N GLY A 40 2.35 -1.52 14.90
CA GLY A 40 3.55 -2.29 15.24
C GLY A 40 4.19 -2.99 14.05
N ASP A 41 5.32 -3.65 14.29
CA ASP A 41 6.07 -4.34 13.24
C ASP A 41 5.50 -5.72 12.92
N PRO A 42 5.79 -6.29 11.74
CA PRO A 42 5.59 -7.70 11.51
C PRO A 42 6.47 -8.53 12.46
N ARG A 43 5.99 -9.73 12.84
CA ARG A 43 6.80 -10.66 13.62
C ARG A 43 7.70 -11.45 12.69
N LEU A 44 8.87 -11.85 13.21
CA LEU A 44 9.77 -12.77 12.52
C LEU A 44 9.00 -14.03 12.06
N PRO A 45 9.33 -14.57 10.87
CA PRO A 45 10.50 -14.25 10.04
C PRO A 45 10.35 -13.02 9.13
N LEU A 46 9.21 -12.33 9.19
CA LEU A 46 8.99 -11.09 8.42
C LEU A 46 9.65 -9.90 9.12
N VAL A 47 10.10 -8.93 8.32
CA VAL A 47 10.79 -7.72 8.78
C VAL A 47 10.06 -6.46 8.29
N PRO A 48 10.29 -5.28 8.88
CA PRO A 48 9.74 -4.04 8.34
C PRO A 48 10.12 -3.84 6.87
N ALA A 49 9.19 -3.32 6.07
CA ALA A 49 9.46 -2.98 4.67
C ALA A 49 10.44 -1.81 4.58
N SER A 50 11.12 -1.69 3.45
CA SER A 50 12.05 -0.59 3.17
C SER A 50 11.35 0.76 3.06
N ASP A 51 12.09 1.84 3.34
CA ASP A 51 11.61 3.22 3.17
C ASP A 51 11.19 3.52 1.72
N ASP A 52 11.86 2.91 0.74
CA ASP A 52 11.50 3.01 -0.68
C ASP A 52 10.12 2.40 -0.96
N THR A 53 9.81 1.25 -0.36
CA THR A 53 8.47 0.65 -0.44
C THR A 53 7.42 1.53 0.23
N VAL A 54 7.71 2.10 1.41
CA VAL A 54 6.78 3.03 2.08
C VAL A 54 6.51 4.26 1.21
N LYS A 55 7.56 4.83 0.59
CA LYS A 55 7.45 5.95 -0.34
C LYS A 55 6.57 5.59 -1.55
N ALA A 56 6.80 4.43 -2.17
CA ALA A 56 6.00 3.98 -3.31
C ALA A 56 4.51 3.79 -2.94
N VAL A 57 4.22 3.23 -1.75
CA VAL A 57 2.84 3.11 -1.25
C VAL A 57 2.19 4.48 -1.04
N LYS A 58 2.92 5.46 -0.49
CA LYS A 58 2.44 6.83 -0.28
C LYS A 58 2.10 7.53 -1.60
N GLU A 59 2.98 7.43 -2.59
CA GLU A 59 2.76 8.01 -3.92
C GLU A 59 1.54 7.36 -4.60
N ALA A 60 1.42 6.03 -4.54
CA ALA A 60 0.30 5.31 -5.11
C ALA A 60 -1.04 5.58 -4.40
N LEU A 61 -1.02 5.78 -3.07
CA LEU A 61 -2.20 6.17 -2.30
C LEU A 61 -2.73 7.55 -2.74
N THR A 62 -1.84 8.49 -3.06
CA THR A 62 -2.23 9.83 -3.55
C THR A 62 -3.01 9.73 -4.87
N VAL A 63 -2.61 8.82 -5.76
CA VAL A 63 -3.34 8.56 -7.02
C VAL A 63 -4.72 7.98 -6.75
N ALA A 64 -4.83 7.01 -5.83
CA ALA A 64 -6.10 6.38 -5.48
C ALA A 64 -7.10 7.36 -4.84
N GLN A 65 -6.62 8.34 -4.07
CA GLN A 65 -7.44 9.35 -3.41
C GLN A 65 -7.98 10.44 -4.36
N ALA A 66 -7.44 10.54 -5.57
CA ALA A 66 -7.84 11.55 -6.56
C ALA A 66 -9.07 11.14 -7.41
N VAL A 67 -9.71 10.00 -7.11
CA VAL A 67 -10.78 9.37 -7.90
C VAL A 67 -12.11 9.30 -7.16
#